data_AF-A0A950QDT2-F1
#
_entry.id   AF-A0A950QDT2-F1
#
_cell.length_a   1.000
_cell.length_b   1.000
_cell.length_c   1.000
_cell.angle_alpha   90.00
_cell.angle_beta   90.00
_cell.angle_gamma   90.00
#
_symmetry.space_group_name_H-M   'P 1'
#
loop_
_entity.id
_entity.type
_entity.pdbx_description
1 polymer ?
#
loop_
_entity_poly.entity_id
_entity_poly.type
_entity_poly.pdbx_seq_one_letter_code
_entity_poly.pdbx_strand_id
1 'polypeptide(L)'
;MLRFATITPQQATAARRGLWPRRGPSARVCGDVGKGFARCQAWLRTDVQGEIQPDTPGGYAPSDLQTAYGLTSDSETRGGGETVAVVDAYDDPNAAADLDAYRSRYGLPACTVSNGCFTKRQYTSHANTGWAAEESVDVDMVSAICPNCKILLVEAASPSIADFTTAERYATAHARYVSNSWGGNEGTTTYDGDYRISCGAIVAATGDHGYNAMAQWPAILPSVIAAGGTSLTSISPRVETAWSGAGSGCSKIYAKPGFQNGVNTGCSMRAQADVSADADPATGVAVYDTFHHGGWLVFGGTSVAAAVVAAALAVESTTGVDSPGNLYAQRSDFNEITSGSNGGCGVPLCTAGPGWNGPTGLGTPNGV
;
A
#
# COMPACT_ATOMS: atom_id res chain seq x y z
N MET A 1 -34.75 -20.86 -22.60
CA MET A 1 -33.65 -20.83 -21.61
C MET A 1 -33.57 -19.42 -21.05
N LEU A 2 -34.24 -19.16 -19.91
CA LEU A 2 -34.06 -17.91 -19.19
C LEU A 2 -32.70 -17.97 -18.49
N ARG A 3 -31.77 -17.11 -18.88
CA ARG A 3 -30.56 -16.83 -18.11
C ARG A 3 -31.01 -16.05 -16.87
N PHE A 4 -30.96 -16.69 -15.71
CA PHE A 4 -30.94 -15.96 -14.45
C PHE A 4 -29.58 -15.27 -14.38
N ALA A 5 -29.58 -13.94 -14.49
CA ALA A 5 -28.48 -13.14 -14.00
C ALA A 5 -28.47 -13.32 -12.48
N THR A 6 -27.53 -14.11 -11.96
CA THR A 6 -27.15 -14.03 -10.55
C THR A 6 -26.51 -12.66 -10.35
N ILE A 7 -27.34 -11.69 -9.94
CA ILE A 7 -26.85 -10.47 -9.32
C ILE A 7 -26.26 -10.96 -7.99
N THR A 8 -24.97 -11.21 -7.95
CA THR A 8 -24.25 -11.29 -6.68
C THR A 8 -24.50 -9.96 -6.00
N PRO A 9 -25.11 -9.93 -4.80
CA PRO A 9 -25.30 -8.65 -4.12
C PRO A 9 -23.91 -8.11 -3.83
N GLN A 10 -23.49 -7.07 -4.56
CA GLN A 10 -22.39 -6.22 -4.09
C GLN A 10 -22.79 -5.80 -2.68
N GLN A 11 -22.16 -6.37 -1.66
CA GLN A 11 -22.48 -6.05 -0.29
C GLN A 11 -22.30 -4.54 -0.12
N ALA A 12 -23.35 -3.85 0.33
CA ALA A 12 -23.34 -2.41 0.46
C ALA A 12 -22.30 -2.00 1.51
N THR A 13 -21.24 -1.35 1.05
CA THR A 13 -20.07 -0.91 1.85
C THR A 13 -20.41 0.30 2.70
N ALA A 14 -19.58 0.61 3.72
CA ALA A 14 -19.79 1.82 4.53
C ALA A 14 -19.78 3.09 3.67
N ALA A 15 -18.91 3.13 2.66
CA ALA A 15 -18.84 4.23 1.71
C ALA A 15 -20.11 4.37 0.87
N ARG A 16 -20.61 3.28 0.28
CA ARG A 16 -21.83 3.30 -0.55
C ARG A 16 -23.08 3.65 0.25
N ARG A 17 -23.08 3.38 1.56
CA ARG A 17 -24.16 3.76 2.48
C ARG A 17 -24.01 5.19 3.04
N GLY A 18 -22.97 5.92 2.66
CA GLY A 18 -22.68 7.27 3.18
C GLY A 18 -22.32 7.29 4.66
N LEU A 19 -21.87 6.15 5.21
CA LEU A 19 -21.42 5.99 6.59
C LEU A 19 -19.91 6.23 6.73
N TRP A 20 -19.19 6.22 5.61
CA TRP A 20 -17.76 6.48 5.47
C TRP A 20 -17.53 7.32 4.20
N PRO A 21 -16.51 8.18 4.10
CA PRO A 21 -15.44 8.50 5.07
C PRO A 21 -15.89 9.35 6.26
N ARG A 22 -15.15 9.29 7.38
CA ARG A 22 -15.43 10.08 8.60
C ARG A 22 -14.14 10.39 9.34
N ARG A 23 -13.92 11.65 9.73
CA ARG A 23 -12.80 12.01 10.62
C ARG A 23 -12.96 11.43 12.03
N GLY A 24 -11.85 11.07 12.66
CA GLY A 24 -11.81 10.63 14.05
C GLY A 24 -10.37 10.39 14.51
N PRO A 25 -10.18 10.09 15.81
CA PRO A 25 -8.87 9.77 16.34
C PRO A 25 -8.28 8.50 15.71
N SER A 26 -6.97 8.54 15.51
CA SER A 26 -6.17 7.43 15.00
C SER A 26 -4.86 7.33 15.76
N ALA A 27 -4.25 6.15 15.74
CA ALA A 27 -2.96 5.86 16.36
C ALA A 27 -2.09 5.05 15.40
N ARG A 28 -0.77 5.27 15.45
CA ARG A 28 0.18 4.44 14.71
C ARG A 28 0.16 3.02 15.26
N VAL A 29 0.25 2.06 14.34
CA VAL A 29 0.29 0.64 14.67
C VAL A 29 1.67 0.26 15.22
N CYS A 30 2.74 0.69 14.53
CA CYS A 30 4.12 0.49 14.98
C CYS A 30 4.69 1.71 15.71
N GLY A 31 5.50 1.43 16.73
CA GLY A 31 6.26 2.45 17.47
C GLY A 31 7.41 3.07 16.67
N ASP A 32 7.98 4.16 17.20
CA ASP A 32 9.20 4.74 16.66
C ASP A 32 10.40 3.78 16.81
N VAL A 33 11.32 3.83 15.85
CA VAL A 33 12.51 2.99 15.83
C VAL A 33 13.79 3.81 15.65
N GLY A 34 14.90 3.25 16.15
CA GLY A 34 16.23 3.83 16.01
C GLY A 34 16.88 3.55 14.66
N LYS A 35 18.10 4.08 14.47
CA LYS A 35 18.91 3.77 13.27
C LYS A 35 19.17 2.27 13.17
N GLY A 36 19.12 1.74 11.94
CA GLY A 36 19.32 0.31 11.66
C GLY A 36 18.06 -0.54 11.79
N PHE A 37 16.92 0.07 12.12
CA PHE A 37 15.61 -0.55 12.18
C PHE A 37 14.62 0.20 11.29
N ALA A 38 13.56 -0.48 10.90
CA ALA A 38 12.39 0.09 10.24
C ALA A 38 11.13 -0.11 11.08
N ARG A 39 10.10 0.65 10.76
CA ARG A 39 8.76 0.47 11.33
C ARG A 39 7.74 0.41 10.21
N CYS A 40 6.62 -0.23 10.47
CA CYS A 40 5.46 -0.15 9.62
C CYS A 40 4.86 1.27 9.57
N GLN A 41 4.08 1.55 8.53
CA GLN A 41 3.47 2.85 8.25
C GLN A 41 1.94 2.75 8.22
N ALA A 42 1.33 1.88 9.04
CA ALA A 42 -0.11 1.87 9.22
C ALA A 42 -0.57 2.66 10.44
N TRP A 43 -1.83 3.10 10.34
CA TRP A 43 -2.57 3.78 11.39
C TRP A 43 -3.91 3.14 11.59
N LEU A 44 -4.23 2.83 12.83
CA LEU A 44 -5.53 2.32 13.24
C LEU A 44 -6.46 3.46 13.66
N ARG A 45 -7.72 3.43 13.23
CA ARG A 45 -8.80 4.24 13.81
C ARG A 45 -9.22 3.71 15.16
N THR A 46 -9.01 4.50 16.20
CA THR A 46 -9.25 4.06 17.59
C THR A 46 -10.69 4.26 18.03
N ASP A 47 -11.49 4.99 17.27
CA ASP A 47 -12.92 5.22 17.50
C ASP A 47 -13.84 4.33 16.65
N VAL A 48 -13.27 3.42 15.85
CA VAL A 48 -14.04 2.51 14.99
C VAL A 48 -13.49 1.09 15.18
N GLN A 49 -14.31 0.21 15.75
CA GLN A 49 -14.02 -1.21 15.88
C GLN A 49 -15.26 -2.02 15.50
N GLY A 50 -15.05 -3.10 14.77
CA GLY A 50 -16.09 -3.98 14.26
C GLY A 50 -16.85 -3.39 13.08
N GLU A 51 -18.13 -3.78 13.02
CA GLU A 51 -19.06 -3.43 11.97
C GLU A 51 -19.79 -2.10 12.32
N ILE A 52 -19.87 -1.14 11.41
CA ILE A 52 -20.57 0.16 11.63
C ILE A 52 -22.10 -0.01 11.59
N GLN A 53 -22.57 -1.06 10.91
CA GLN A 53 -23.95 -1.56 10.93
C GLN A 53 -23.90 -3.08 10.98
N PRO A 54 -24.97 -3.79 11.41
CA PRO A 54 -24.95 -5.26 11.61
C PRO A 54 -24.37 -6.11 10.48
N ASP A 55 -24.26 -5.57 9.26
CA ASP A 55 -23.66 -6.21 8.10
C ASP A 55 -22.77 -5.26 7.26
N THR A 56 -22.08 -4.29 7.86
CA THR A 56 -21.22 -3.36 7.11
C THR A 56 -19.92 -3.02 7.84
N PRO A 57 -18.76 -3.52 7.37
CA PRO A 57 -17.48 -3.20 7.98
C PRO A 57 -17.23 -1.70 7.88
N GLY A 58 -16.52 -1.15 8.85
CA GLY A 58 -16.03 0.22 8.72
C GLY A 58 -14.96 0.33 7.63
N GLY A 59 -14.85 1.48 6.98
CA GLY A 59 -13.82 1.74 5.97
C GLY A 59 -14.23 1.40 4.54
N TYR A 60 -13.31 1.63 3.60
CA TYR A 60 -13.46 1.21 2.21
C TYR A 60 -13.34 -0.31 2.06
N ALA A 61 -14.22 -0.87 1.24
CA ALA A 61 -14.17 -2.27 0.82
C ALA A 61 -13.40 -2.42 -0.51
N PRO A 62 -13.08 -3.66 -0.95
CA PRO A 62 -12.43 -3.91 -2.24
C PRO A 62 -13.08 -3.19 -3.42
N SER A 63 -14.41 -3.31 -3.57
CA SER A 63 -15.12 -2.71 -4.70
C SER A 63 -15.08 -1.19 -4.70
N ASP A 64 -14.88 -0.55 -3.55
CA ASP A 64 -14.77 0.90 -3.43
C ASP A 64 -13.44 1.38 -4.02
N LEU A 65 -12.33 0.75 -3.60
CA LEU A 65 -10.99 1.04 -4.08
C LEU A 65 -10.83 0.72 -5.57
N GLN A 66 -11.32 -0.45 -6.00
CA GLN A 66 -11.29 -0.85 -7.41
C GLN A 66 -12.05 0.15 -8.30
N THR A 67 -13.19 0.66 -7.82
CA THR A 67 -13.96 1.67 -8.58
C THR A 67 -13.22 3.01 -8.59
N ALA A 68 -12.70 3.44 -7.43
CA ALA A 68 -12.02 4.72 -7.30
C ALA A 68 -10.77 4.82 -8.21
N TYR A 69 -10.07 3.70 -8.38
CA TYR A 69 -8.84 3.63 -9.16
C TYR A 69 -9.01 3.06 -10.58
N GLY A 70 -10.25 2.87 -11.04
CA GLY A 70 -10.51 2.39 -12.41
C GLY A 70 -10.12 0.92 -12.66
N LEU A 71 -9.90 0.14 -11.61
CA LEU A 71 -9.38 -1.23 -11.67
C LEU A 71 -10.47 -2.31 -11.71
N THR A 72 -11.76 -1.96 -11.66
CA THR A 72 -12.85 -2.95 -11.52
C THR A 72 -12.77 -4.12 -12.52
N SER A 73 -12.57 -3.83 -13.81
CA SER A 73 -12.46 -4.87 -14.84
C SER A 73 -11.19 -5.70 -14.71
N ASP A 74 -10.09 -5.08 -14.31
CA ASP A 74 -8.78 -5.72 -14.23
C ASP A 74 -8.69 -6.59 -12.97
N SER A 75 -9.19 -6.13 -11.84
CA SER A 75 -9.33 -6.92 -10.61
C SER A 75 -10.24 -8.14 -10.79
N GLU A 76 -11.24 -8.07 -11.67
CA GLU A 76 -12.11 -9.21 -11.97
C GLU A 76 -11.40 -10.28 -12.82
N THR A 77 -10.58 -9.87 -13.79
CA THR A 77 -10.15 -10.77 -14.88
C THR A 77 -8.64 -11.03 -14.98
N ARG A 78 -7.80 -10.18 -14.37
CA ARG A 78 -6.33 -10.23 -14.47
C ARG A 78 -5.69 -10.62 -13.13
N GLY A 79 -4.36 -10.65 -13.09
CA GLY A 79 -3.55 -11.06 -11.93
C GLY A 79 -3.35 -12.57 -11.78
N GLY A 80 -4.09 -13.38 -12.55
CA GLY A 80 -3.92 -14.83 -12.55
C GLY A 80 -2.52 -15.24 -12.99
N GLY A 81 -1.82 -15.99 -12.12
CA GLY A 81 -0.44 -16.43 -12.36
C GLY A 81 0.63 -15.51 -11.78
N GLU A 82 0.25 -14.30 -11.33
CA GLU A 82 1.14 -13.40 -10.61
C GLU A 82 1.15 -13.71 -9.10
N THR A 83 2.28 -13.41 -8.47
CA THR A 83 2.44 -13.44 -7.01
C THR A 83 2.84 -12.05 -6.54
N VAL A 84 2.11 -11.53 -5.56
CA VAL A 84 2.47 -10.33 -4.81
C VAL A 84 3.02 -10.78 -3.45
N ALA A 85 4.27 -10.44 -3.18
CA ALA A 85 4.87 -10.65 -1.87
C ALA A 85 4.64 -9.44 -0.96
N VAL A 86 4.33 -9.71 0.30
CA VAL A 86 4.31 -8.76 1.41
C VAL A 86 5.51 -9.09 2.28
N VAL A 87 6.33 -8.09 2.62
CA VAL A 87 7.51 -8.26 3.45
C VAL A 87 7.36 -7.42 4.72
N ASP A 88 7.14 -8.09 5.85
CA ASP A 88 6.94 -7.47 7.16
C ASP A 88 7.77 -8.18 8.23
N ALA A 89 7.78 -7.68 9.47
CA ALA A 89 8.60 -8.25 10.55
C ALA A 89 7.77 -8.99 11.58
N TYR A 90 8.34 -10.07 12.13
CA TYR A 90 7.70 -10.94 13.11
C TYR A 90 6.61 -11.82 12.51
N ASP A 91 6.02 -12.67 13.35
CA ASP A 91 5.00 -13.65 12.98
C ASP A 91 3.60 -13.06 13.20
N ASP A 92 2.73 -13.15 12.20
CA ASP A 92 1.27 -13.15 12.37
C ASP A 92 0.73 -14.60 12.32
N PRO A 93 0.42 -15.19 13.49
CA PRO A 93 -0.13 -16.54 13.56
C PRO A 93 -1.52 -16.69 12.89
N ASN A 94 -2.28 -15.60 12.74
CA ASN A 94 -3.66 -15.62 12.28
C ASN A 94 -3.84 -15.18 10.82
N ALA A 95 -2.80 -14.65 10.17
CA ALA A 95 -2.84 -14.10 8.79
C ALA A 95 -3.68 -14.93 7.80
N ALA A 96 -3.49 -16.26 7.76
CA ALA A 96 -4.21 -17.12 6.82
C ALA A 96 -5.71 -17.24 7.13
N ALA A 97 -6.09 -17.25 8.40
CA ALA A 97 -7.50 -17.33 8.82
C ALA A 97 -8.19 -15.98 8.67
N ASP A 98 -7.48 -14.89 8.99
CA ASP A 98 -8.00 -13.53 8.88
C ASP A 98 -8.22 -13.14 7.41
N LEU A 99 -7.29 -13.48 6.52
CA LEU A 99 -7.45 -13.31 5.07
C LEU A 99 -8.66 -14.09 4.52
N ASP A 100 -8.93 -15.30 5.02
CA ASP A 100 -10.09 -16.09 4.59
C ASP A 100 -11.40 -15.44 5.05
N ALA A 101 -11.44 -14.90 6.27
CA ALA A 101 -12.59 -14.15 6.78
C ALA A 101 -12.83 -12.85 5.99
N TYR A 102 -11.77 -12.11 5.68
CA TYR A 102 -11.82 -10.91 4.84
C TYR A 102 -12.41 -11.21 3.46
N ARG A 103 -11.85 -12.23 2.78
CA ARG A 103 -12.27 -12.60 1.43
C ARG A 103 -13.69 -13.15 1.40
N SER A 104 -14.06 -13.95 2.40
CA SER A 104 -15.42 -14.46 2.57
C SER A 104 -16.43 -13.33 2.76
N ARG A 105 -16.09 -12.30 3.56
CA ARG A 105 -16.95 -11.12 3.75
C ARG A 105 -17.24 -10.42 2.44
N TYR A 106 -16.21 -10.16 1.65
CA TYR A 106 -16.34 -9.41 0.41
C TYR A 106 -16.68 -10.25 -0.83
N GLY A 107 -16.86 -11.56 -0.67
CA GLY A 107 -17.17 -12.47 -1.77
C GLY A 107 -16.03 -12.63 -2.77
N LEU A 108 -14.78 -12.47 -2.33
CA LEU A 108 -13.58 -12.71 -3.12
C LEU A 108 -13.29 -14.23 -3.17
N PRO A 109 -12.65 -14.76 -4.23
CA PRO A 109 -12.30 -16.18 -4.32
C PRO A 109 -11.48 -16.63 -3.11
N ALA A 110 -11.59 -17.86 -2.60
CA ALA A 110 -10.79 -18.26 -1.43
C ALA A 110 -9.27 -18.19 -1.73
N CYS A 111 -8.48 -17.61 -0.81
CA CYS A 111 -7.02 -17.58 -0.91
C CYS A 111 -6.40 -18.21 0.34
N THR A 112 -6.08 -19.50 0.28
CA THR A 112 -5.72 -20.29 1.45
C THR A 112 -4.38 -20.99 1.27
N VAL A 113 -3.82 -21.50 2.37
CA VAL A 113 -2.65 -22.38 2.34
C VAL A 113 -2.97 -23.67 1.57
N SER A 114 -4.18 -24.22 1.74
CA SER A 114 -4.56 -25.51 1.16
C SER A 114 -4.72 -25.48 -0.36
N ASN A 115 -5.16 -24.34 -0.92
CA ASN A 115 -5.26 -24.16 -2.37
C ASN A 115 -4.00 -23.54 -3.00
N GLY A 116 -2.99 -23.22 -2.18
CA GLY A 116 -1.71 -22.65 -2.62
C GLY A 116 -1.80 -21.21 -3.12
N CYS A 117 -2.91 -20.52 -2.87
CA CYS A 117 -3.03 -19.09 -3.16
C CYS A 117 -2.29 -18.25 -2.13
N PHE A 118 -2.42 -18.59 -0.84
CA PHE A 118 -1.67 -17.95 0.24
C PHE A 118 -0.49 -18.82 0.65
N THR A 119 0.69 -18.23 0.73
CA THR A 119 1.89 -18.89 1.23
C THR A 119 2.59 -17.98 2.23
N LYS A 120 3.24 -18.58 3.22
CA LYS A 120 3.93 -17.85 4.28
C LYS A 120 5.35 -18.36 4.45
N ARG A 121 6.31 -17.44 4.52
CA ARG A 121 7.71 -17.68 4.83
C ARG A 121 8.07 -16.98 6.13
N GLN A 122 8.13 -17.74 7.22
CA GLN A 122 8.48 -17.23 8.54
C GLN A 122 9.96 -17.43 8.88
N TYR A 123 10.62 -16.38 9.36
CA TYR A 123 12.01 -16.44 9.87
C TYR A 123 12.09 -16.45 11.40
N THR A 124 10.97 -16.23 12.08
CA THR A 124 10.84 -16.28 13.54
C THR A 124 9.44 -16.80 13.89
N SER A 125 9.24 -17.20 15.15
CA SER A 125 7.91 -17.44 15.73
C SER A 125 7.57 -16.40 16.81
N HIS A 126 8.38 -15.34 16.91
CA HIS A 126 8.06 -14.22 17.77
C HIS A 126 6.96 -13.42 17.09
N ALA A 127 5.81 -13.29 17.74
CA ALA A 127 4.71 -12.49 17.25
C ALA A 127 4.69 -11.11 17.91
N ASN A 128 4.30 -10.10 17.15
CA ASN A 128 4.14 -8.73 17.62
C ASN A 128 2.78 -8.20 17.16
N THR A 129 2.02 -7.64 18.09
CA THR A 129 0.64 -7.22 17.79
C THR A 129 0.55 -6.05 16.80
N GLY A 130 1.54 -5.17 16.75
CA GLY A 130 1.58 -4.10 15.77
C GLY A 130 1.90 -4.63 14.38
N TRP A 131 2.93 -5.45 14.26
CA TRP A 131 3.27 -6.04 12.97
C TRP A 131 2.23 -7.04 12.45
N ALA A 132 1.56 -7.81 13.31
CA ALA A 132 0.45 -8.65 12.86
C ALA A 132 -0.71 -7.83 12.26
N ALA A 133 -1.03 -6.69 12.89
CA ALA A 133 -2.02 -5.77 12.34
C ALA A 133 -1.56 -5.13 11.01
N GLU A 134 -0.27 -4.85 10.86
CA GLU A 134 0.32 -4.41 9.58
C GLU A 134 0.18 -5.48 8.49
N GLU A 135 0.55 -6.72 8.80
CA GLU A 135 0.48 -7.84 7.87
C GLU A 135 -0.96 -8.07 7.41
N SER A 136 -1.92 -7.95 8.32
CA SER A 136 -3.36 -7.96 8.00
C SER A 136 -3.75 -6.84 7.03
N VAL A 137 -3.27 -5.60 7.23
CA VAL A 137 -3.50 -4.48 6.30
C VAL A 137 -2.98 -4.84 4.91
N ASP A 138 -1.74 -5.31 4.83
CA ASP A 138 -1.07 -5.55 3.57
C ASP A 138 -1.71 -6.71 2.78
N VAL A 139 -1.95 -7.86 3.43
CA VAL A 139 -2.55 -9.02 2.74
C VAL A 139 -4.00 -8.73 2.32
N ASP A 140 -4.76 -8.00 3.14
CA ASP A 140 -6.14 -7.61 2.80
C ASP A 140 -6.17 -6.62 1.63
N MET A 141 -5.24 -5.65 1.59
CA MET A 141 -5.18 -4.67 0.49
C MET A 141 -4.68 -5.28 -0.82
N VAL A 142 -3.71 -6.19 -0.76
CA VAL A 142 -3.31 -6.97 -1.94
C VAL A 142 -4.50 -7.80 -2.44
N SER A 143 -5.21 -8.46 -1.53
CA SER A 143 -6.42 -9.23 -1.82
C SER A 143 -7.55 -8.37 -2.42
N ALA A 144 -7.72 -7.15 -1.91
CA ALA A 144 -8.73 -6.20 -2.35
C ALA A 144 -8.51 -5.76 -3.80
N ILE A 145 -7.27 -5.51 -4.22
CA ILE A 145 -6.95 -4.97 -5.54
C ILE A 145 -6.65 -6.09 -6.55
N CYS A 146 -5.96 -7.15 -6.14
CA CYS A 146 -5.68 -8.30 -6.99
C CYS A 146 -6.28 -9.61 -6.45
N PRO A 147 -7.61 -9.81 -6.55
CA PRO A 147 -8.27 -11.02 -6.06
C PRO A 147 -7.75 -12.32 -6.69
N ASN A 148 -7.18 -12.28 -7.90
CA ASN A 148 -6.68 -13.48 -8.59
C ASN A 148 -5.17 -13.70 -8.42
N CYS A 149 -4.45 -12.77 -7.78
CA CYS A 149 -3.03 -12.95 -7.47
C CYS A 149 -2.86 -14.01 -6.37
N LYS A 150 -1.71 -14.68 -6.39
CA LYS A 150 -1.21 -15.36 -5.18
C LYS A 150 -0.61 -14.33 -4.23
N ILE A 151 -0.68 -14.62 -2.94
CA ILE A 151 -0.09 -13.80 -1.88
C ILE A 151 1.01 -14.59 -1.19
N LEU A 152 2.21 -14.02 -1.14
CA LEU A 152 3.33 -14.54 -0.38
C LEU A 152 3.63 -13.59 0.78
N LEU A 153 3.29 -13.99 2.00
CA LEU A 153 3.69 -13.25 3.20
C LEU A 153 5.10 -13.70 3.62
N VAL A 154 6.05 -12.78 3.71
CA VAL A 154 7.44 -13.03 4.13
C VAL A 154 7.71 -12.26 5.42
N GLU A 155 7.78 -13.01 6.51
CA GLU A 155 7.91 -12.51 7.87
C GLU A 155 9.39 -12.52 8.31
N ALA A 156 10.03 -11.36 8.25
CA ALA A 156 11.39 -11.12 8.70
C ALA A 156 11.56 -11.45 10.19
N ALA A 157 12.76 -11.86 10.59
CA ALA A 157 13.03 -12.29 11.97
C ALA A 157 12.88 -11.16 13.01
N SER A 158 13.06 -9.91 12.59
CA SER A 158 12.93 -8.71 13.40
C SER A 158 12.80 -7.48 12.50
N PRO A 159 12.46 -6.29 13.02
CA PRO A 159 12.38 -5.06 12.24
C PRO A 159 13.76 -4.45 11.95
N SER A 160 14.85 -5.20 12.13
CA SER A 160 16.18 -4.75 11.73
C SER A 160 16.27 -4.69 10.21
N ILE A 161 16.98 -3.69 9.69
CA ILE A 161 17.16 -3.55 8.23
C ILE A 161 17.87 -4.78 7.63
N ALA A 162 18.73 -5.45 8.41
CA ALA A 162 19.42 -6.66 7.98
C ALA A 162 18.46 -7.85 7.77
N ASP A 163 17.49 -8.01 8.68
CA ASP A 163 16.50 -9.08 8.60
C ASP A 163 15.48 -8.81 7.49
N PHE A 164 15.02 -7.56 7.36
CA PHE A 164 14.21 -7.13 6.21
C PHE A 164 14.89 -7.43 4.88
N THR A 165 16.19 -7.15 4.78
CA THR A 165 16.94 -7.45 3.56
C THR A 165 17.04 -8.95 3.28
N THR A 166 17.10 -9.79 4.32
CA THR A 166 17.07 -11.24 4.15
C THR A 166 15.70 -11.72 3.64
N ALA A 167 14.62 -11.13 4.15
CA ALA A 167 13.26 -11.38 3.68
C ALA A 167 13.05 -10.89 2.24
N GLU A 168 13.53 -9.69 1.90
CA GLU A 168 13.42 -9.08 0.57
C GLU A 168 14.07 -9.96 -0.53
N ARG A 169 15.24 -10.53 -0.24
CA ARG A 169 15.90 -11.48 -1.16
C ARG A 169 15.04 -12.72 -1.42
N TYR A 170 14.31 -13.20 -0.41
CA TYR A 170 13.38 -14.31 -0.59
C TYR A 170 12.18 -13.88 -1.41
N ALA A 171 11.56 -12.74 -1.06
CA ALA A 171 10.40 -12.20 -1.78
C ALA A 171 10.68 -12.01 -3.27
N THR A 172 11.75 -11.28 -3.62
CA THR A 172 12.13 -11.00 -5.01
C THR A 172 12.52 -12.24 -5.82
N ALA A 173 12.91 -13.33 -5.16
CA ALA A 173 13.18 -14.62 -5.82
C ALA A 173 11.92 -15.48 -6.05
N HIS A 174 10.80 -15.17 -5.38
CA HIS A 174 9.57 -15.99 -5.39
C HIS A 174 8.31 -15.23 -5.84
N ALA A 175 8.40 -13.91 -6.01
CA ALA A 175 7.31 -13.05 -6.43
C ALA A 175 7.79 -12.01 -7.45
N ARG A 176 6.88 -11.63 -8.36
CA ARG A 176 7.16 -10.59 -9.36
C ARG A 176 6.93 -9.19 -8.78
N TYR A 177 6.04 -9.06 -7.81
CA TYR A 177 5.68 -7.80 -7.18
C TYR A 177 5.94 -7.90 -5.68
N VAL A 178 6.55 -6.88 -5.08
CA VAL A 178 6.85 -6.83 -3.64
C VAL A 178 6.29 -5.55 -3.05
N SER A 179 5.52 -5.66 -1.97
CA SER A 179 5.07 -4.56 -1.13
C SER A 179 5.92 -4.50 0.15
N ASN A 180 6.48 -3.32 0.43
CA ASN A 180 7.20 -3.00 1.64
C ASN A 180 6.50 -1.83 2.35
N SER A 181 5.64 -2.13 3.31
CA SER A 181 4.84 -1.14 4.04
C SER A 181 5.55 -0.54 5.25
N TRP A 182 6.89 -0.60 5.23
CA TRP A 182 7.75 -0.14 6.30
C TRP A 182 8.82 0.83 5.79
N GLY A 183 9.39 1.60 6.72
CA GLY A 183 10.44 2.55 6.41
C GLY A 183 11.39 2.81 7.56
N GLY A 184 12.64 3.09 7.20
CA GLY A 184 13.68 3.61 8.07
C GLY A 184 14.31 4.87 7.47
N ASN A 185 15.22 5.50 8.21
CA ASN A 185 15.94 6.66 7.71
C ASN A 185 16.97 6.27 6.63
N GLU A 186 17.12 7.06 5.56
CA GLU A 186 18.26 6.91 4.63
C GLU A 186 19.59 7.04 5.40
N GLY A 187 20.61 6.22 5.09
CA GLY A 187 21.92 6.42 5.73
C GLY A 187 22.95 5.29 5.76
N THR A 188 22.65 4.05 5.37
CA THR A 188 23.66 2.96 5.43
C THR A 188 24.17 2.50 4.08
N THR A 189 23.38 2.57 3.00
CA THR A 189 23.67 2.05 1.64
C THR A 189 24.09 0.57 1.55
N THR A 190 24.36 -0.08 2.69
CA THR A 190 24.86 -1.45 2.84
C THR A 190 24.00 -2.47 2.11
N TYR A 191 22.70 -2.22 2.05
CA TYR A 191 21.69 -3.17 1.57
C TYR A 191 21.02 -2.74 0.26
N ASP A 192 21.40 -1.60 -0.33
CA ASP A 192 20.73 -1.08 -1.53
C ASP A 192 20.79 -2.05 -2.72
N GLY A 193 21.82 -2.89 -2.76
CA GLY A 193 22.00 -3.90 -3.80
C GLY A 193 20.87 -4.93 -3.85
N ASP A 194 20.19 -5.16 -2.72
CA ASP A 194 19.12 -6.16 -2.59
C ASP A 194 17.76 -5.65 -3.08
N TYR A 195 17.63 -4.34 -3.29
CA TYR A 195 16.44 -3.67 -3.82
C TYR A 195 16.62 -3.26 -5.28
N ARG A 196 17.62 -3.82 -5.96
CA ARG A 196 17.74 -3.69 -7.42
C ARG A 196 16.73 -4.62 -8.04
N ILE A 197 15.92 -4.07 -8.96
CA ILE A 197 14.82 -4.82 -9.58
C ILE A 197 15.39 -6.03 -10.34
N SER A 198 15.24 -7.21 -9.75
CA SER A 198 15.43 -8.52 -10.38
C SER A 198 14.09 -9.17 -10.73
N CYS A 199 13.00 -8.68 -10.12
CA CYS A 199 11.61 -9.06 -10.33
C CYS A 199 10.88 -8.04 -11.23
N GLY A 200 9.55 -7.96 -11.13
CA GLY A 200 8.74 -6.97 -11.83
C GLY A 200 8.82 -5.59 -11.16
N ALA A 201 8.39 -5.48 -9.90
CA ALA A 201 8.42 -4.24 -9.12
C ALA A 201 8.65 -4.48 -7.63
N ILE A 202 9.32 -3.51 -7.01
CA ILE A 202 9.39 -3.35 -5.56
C ILE A 202 8.77 -1.99 -5.23
N VAL A 203 7.75 -1.99 -4.37
CA VAL A 203 7.02 -0.81 -3.93
C VAL A 203 7.27 -0.62 -2.44
N ALA A 204 7.51 0.62 -2.01
CA ALA A 204 7.67 0.92 -0.60
C ALA A 204 6.96 2.20 -0.15
N ALA A 205 6.44 2.16 1.08
CA ALA A 205 5.76 3.27 1.73
C ALA A 205 6.71 4.47 1.96
N THR A 206 6.25 5.67 1.60
CA THR A 206 7.05 6.91 1.75
C THR A 206 7.13 7.43 3.18
N GLY A 207 6.33 6.87 4.08
CA GLY A 207 6.23 7.21 5.48
C GLY A 207 5.09 8.16 5.80
N ASP A 208 4.88 8.38 7.09
CA ASP A 208 3.62 8.96 7.59
C ASP A 208 3.81 10.21 8.48
N HIS A 209 4.86 10.99 8.25
CA HIS A 209 5.23 12.15 9.08
C HIS A 209 5.11 13.47 8.33
N GLY A 210 4.33 13.48 7.25
CA GLY A 210 4.27 14.58 6.32
C GLY A 210 5.61 14.79 5.61
N TYR A 211 5.88 16.04 5.21
CA TYR A 211 7.18 16.39 4.68
C TYR A 211 8.30 16.20 5.70
N ASN A 212 9.33 15.46 5.31
CA ASN A 212 10.54 15.28 6.11
C ASN A 212 11.76 15.77 5.34
N ALA A 213 12.74 16.31 6.07
CA ALA A 213 14.03 16.69 5.49
C ALA A 213 14.92 15.49 5.18
N MET A 214 14.46 14.26 5.45
CA MET A 214 15.21 13.03 5.26
C MET A 214 14.24 11.93 4.83
N ALA A 215 14.30 11.58 3.56
CA ALA A 215 13.41 10.61 2.93
C ALA A 215 13.57 9.19 3.52
N GLN A 216 12.56 8.35 3.29
CA GLN A 216 12.48 7.01 3.87
C GLN A 216 13.16 5.98 2.97
N TRP A 217 14.00 5.14 3.56
CA TRP A 217 14.53 3.94 2.92
C TRP A 217 13.62 2.74 3.25
N PRO A 218 13.28 1.86 2.28
CA PRO A 218 13.85 1.76 0.94
C PRO A 218 13.11 2.58 -0.12
N ALA A 219 12.00 3.27 0.20
CA ALA A 219 11.21 4.05 -0.75
C ALA A 219 12.04 5.07 -1.55
N ILE A 220 13.09 5.65 -0.97
CA ILE A 220 13.98 6.61 -1.63
C ILE A 220 15.06 5.94 -2.51
N LEU A 221 15.03 4.62 -2.72
CA LEU A 221 15.95 3.99 -3.66
C LEU A 221 15.49 4.26 -5.11
N PRO A 222 16.40 4.61 -6.05
CA PRO A 222 16.03 4.85 -7.44
C PRO A 222 15.41 3.64 -8.17
N SER A 223 15.60 2.43 -7.63
CA SER A 223 15.04 1.17 -8.13
C SER A 223 13.72 0.77 -7.47
N VAL A 224 13.26 1.49 -6.45
CA VAL A 224 12.01 1.20 -5.72
C VAL A 224 10.97 2.24 -6.09
N ILE A 225 9.73 1.81 -6.28
CA ILE A 225 8.58 2.68 -6.50
C ILE A 225 8.13 3.21 -5.15
N ALA A 226 8.20 4.53 -4.96
CA ALA A 226 7.81 5.18 -3.71
C ALA A 226 6.30 5.48 -3.69
N ALA A 227 5.56 4.83 -2.79
CA ALA A 227 4.12 5.03 -2.61
C ALA A 227 3.83 6.14 -1.57
N GLY A 228 3.36 7.27 -2.06
CA GLY A 228 2.79 8.41 -1.34
C GLY A 228 1.39 8.13 -0.82
N GLY A 229 0.71 9.17 -0.33
CA GLY A 229 -0.58 9.02 0.33
C GLY A 229 -1.61 10.10 -0.02
N THR A 230 -2.84 9.67 -0.21
CA THR A 230 -4.00 10.54 -0.45
C THR A 230 -5.08 10.38 0.62
N SER A 231 -6.03 11.31 0.63
CA SER A 231 -7.32 11.19 1.30
C SER A 231 -8.41 11.08 0.23
N LEU A 232 -8.90 9.87 -0.02
CA LEU A 232 -9.99 9.60 -0.95
C LEU A 232 -11.33 9.87 -0.25
N THR A 233 -11.99 10.98 -0.56
CA THR A 233 -13.22 11.41 0.16
C THR A 233 -14.53 11.04 -0.54
N SER A 234 -14.46 10.71 -1.83
CA SER A 234 -15.60 10.25 -2.62
C SER A 234 -15.10 9.37 -3.74
N ILE A 235 -15.84 8.30 -4.05
CA ILE A 235 -15.51 7.32 -5.10
C ILE A 235 -16.14 7.73 -6.44
N SER A 236 -17.38 8.24 -6.42
CA SER A 236 -18.13 8.56 -7.64
C SER A 236 -19.08 9.75 -7.41
N PRO A 237 -18.75 10.96 -7.93
CA PRO A 237 -17.50 11.29 -8.61
C PRO A 237 -16.30 11.18 -7.67
N ARG A 238 -15.12 10.84 -8.20
CA ARG A 238 -13.91 10.71 -7.39
C ARG A 238 -13.47 12.08 -6.86
N VAL A 239 -13.21 12.18 -5.55
CA VAL A 239 -12.64 13.38 -4.90
C VAL A 239 -11.51 12.94 -4.00
N GLU A 240 -10.30 13.39 -4.30
CA GLU A 240 -9.08 12.92 -3.66
C GLU A 240 -8.07 14.07 -3.51
N THR A 241 -7.42 14.16 -2.35
CA THR A 241 -6.44 15.21 -2.01
C THR A 241 -5.19 14.60 -1.40
N ALA A 242 -4.07 15.32 -1.36
CA ALA A 242 -2.88 14.87 -0.64
C ALA A 242 -3.20 14.68 0.85
N TRP A 243 -2.84 13.51 1.41
CA TRP A 243 -2.98 13.26 2.84
C TRP A 243 -1.94 14.05 3.61
N SER A 244 -2.34 14.67 4.72
CA SER A 244 -1.43 15.49 5.52
C SER A 244 -0.28 14.69 6.16
N GLY A 245 -0.47 13.38 6.34
CA GLY A 245 0.55 12.47 6.85
C GLY A 245 1.50 11.93 5.78
N ALA A 246 1.17 12.02 4.49
CA ALA A 246 1.92 11.38 3.42
C ALA A 246 3.39 11.83 3.41
N GLY A 247 4.30 10.88 3.26
CA GLY A 247 5.73 11.15 3.26
C GLY A 247 6.20 11.79 1.97
N SER A 248 7.00 12.85 2.09
CA SER A 248 7.68 13.45 0.93
C SER A 248 9.03 14.00 1.34
N GLY A 249 9.99 14.00 0.43
CA GLY A 249 11.31 14.54 0.71
C GLY A 249 12.30 14.36 -0.43
N CYS A 250 13.44 15.01 -0.30
CA CYS A 250 14.58 14.84 -1.18
C CYS A 250 15.60 13.91 -0.52
N SER A 251 16.18 13.00 -1.29
CA SER A 251 17.33 12.23 -0.83
C SER A 251 18.53 13.16 -0.58
N LYS A 252 19.39 12.77 0.37
CA LYS A 252 20.74 13.33 0.54
C LYS A 252 21.84 12.44 -0.01
N ILE A 253 21.48 11.26 -0.54
CA ILE A 253 22.42 10.19 -0.92
C ILE A 253 22.27 9.84 -2.41
N TYR A 254 21.04 9.65 -2.88
CA TYR A 254 20.77 9.13 -4.22
C TYR A 254 20.60 10.24 -5.25
N ALA A 255 21.48 10.25 -6.26
CA ALA A 255 21.41 11.22 -7.35
C ALA A 255 20.03 11.21 -8.04
N LYS A 256 19.64 12.36 -8.62
CA LYS A 256 18.40 12.45 -9.38
C LYS A 256 18.42 11.43 -10.52
N PRO A 257 17.47 10.48 -10.57
CA PRO A 257 17.41 9.50 -11.63
C PRO A 257 16.94 10.15 -12.94
N GLY A 258 17.31 9.53 -14.07
CA GLY A 258 17.00 10.05 -15.40
C GLY A 258 15.50 10.29 -15.65
N PHE A 259 14.63 9.45 -15.08
CA PHE A 259 13.17 9.59 -15.22
C PHE A 259 12.58 10.80 -14.48
N GLN A 260 13.31 11.37 -13.50
CA GLN A 260 12.94 12.64 -12.85
C GLN A 260 13.58 13.86 -13.53
N ASN A 261 14.37 13.68 -14.60
CA ASN A 261 14.88 14.82 -15.37
C ASN A 261 13.73 15.50 -16.12
N GLY A 262 13.67 16.83 -16.05
CA GLY A 262 12.57 17.60 -16.63
C GLY A 262 11.26 17.56 -15.82
N VAL A 263 11.21 16.80 -14.72
CA VAL A 263 10.14 16.86 -13.74
C VAL A 263 10.48 17.92 -12.70
N ASN A 264 9.56 18.85 -12.43
CA ASN A 264 9.74 19.86 -11.41
C ASN A 264 9.54 19.26 -10.01
N THR A 265 10.57 18.59 -9.49
CA THR A 265 10.50 17.97 -8.15
C THR A 265 10.93 18.90 -7.01
N GLY A 266 11.56 20.03 -7.31
CA GLY A 266 12.22 20.87 -6.30
C GLY A 266 13.48 20.27 -5.66
N CYS A 267 13.77 18.98 -5.91
CA CYS A 267 14.96 18.31 -5.40
C CYS A 267 16.12 18.36 -6.40
N SER A 268 17.35 18.53 -5.92
CA SER A 268 18.58 18.32 -6.70
C SER A 268 18.96 16.83 -6.81
N MET A 269 18.45 16.01 -5.90
CA MET A 269 18.64 14.57 -5.79
C MET A 269 17.31 13.84 -6.05
N ARG A 270 17.25 12.51 -5.88
CA ARG A 270 16.00 11.74 -6.01
C ARG A 270 14.92 12.34 -5.10
N ALA A 271 13.74 12.57 -5.64
CA ALA A 271 12.55 12.94 -4.88
C ALA A 271 11.68 11.71 -4.61
N GLN A 272 10.98 11.71 -3.48
CA GLN A 272 9.81 10.86 -3.22
C GLN A 272 8.57 11.75 -3.00
N ALA A 273 7.35 11.32 -3.33
CA ALA A 273 6.91 10.03 -3.86
C ALA A 273 7.05 9.85 -5.39
N ASP A 274 6.76 8.66 -5.91
CA ASP A 274 6.63 8.38 -7.35
C ASP A 274 5.16 8.29 -7.77
N VAL A 275 4.33 7.58 -7.00
CA VAL A 275 2.87 7.45 -7.15
C VAL A 275 2.22 7.41 -5.77
N SER A 276 0.91 7.27 -5.66
CA SER A 276 0.20 7.20 -4.37
C SER A 276 -1.09 6.38 -4.44
N ALA A 277 -1.71 6.15 -3.29
CA ALA A 277 -3.07 5.68 -3.12
C ALA A 277 -3.60 6.15 -1.75
N ASP A 278 -4.84 5.80 -1.40
CA ASP A 278 -5.48 6.22 -0.16
C ASP A 278 -4.65 5.76 1.05
N ALA A 279 -4.41 6.70 1.94
CA ALA A 279 -3.55 6.52 3.11
C ALA A 279 -4.06 7.30 4.32
N ASP A 280 -5.17 8.02 4.23
CA ASP A 280 -5.69 8.78 5.37
C ASP A 280 -6.61 7.89 6.23
N PRO A 281 -6.34 7.68 7.53
CA PRO A 281 -7.24 6.91 8.40
C PRO A 281 -8.67 7.50 8.50
N ALA A 282 -8.85 8.78 8.17
CA ALA A 282 -10.19 9.39 8.07
C ALA A 282 -10.99 8.88 6.86
N THR A 283 -10.30 8.40 5.83
CA THR A 283 -10.86 7.78 4.62
C THR A 283 -10.50 6.30 4.54
N GLY A 284 -9.90 5.71 5.57
CA GLY A 284 -9.24 4.42 5.54
C GLY A 284 -10.06 3.19 5.12
N VAL A 285 -9.35 2.09 5.01
CA VAL A 285 -9.79 0.79 4.48
C VAL A 285 -10.25 -0.15 5.58
N ALA A 286 -11.22 -1.00 5.25
CA ALA A 286 -11.65 -2.09 6.10
C ALA A 286 -10.58 -3.20 6.11
N VAL A 287 -10.20 -3.69 7.29
CA VAL A 287 -9.24 -4.79 7.48
C VAL A 287 -9.78 -5.72 8.56
N TYR A 288 -9.47 -7.01 8.47
CA TYR A 288 -9.83 -7.99 9.49
C TYR A 288 -8.57 -8.49 10.22
N ASP A 289 -8.49 -8.28 11.53
CA ASP A 289 -7.41 -8.80 12.39
C ASP A 289 -8.02 -9.42 13.66
N THR A 290 -7.60 -10.65 13.97
CA THR A 290 -7.99 -11.35 15.21
C THR A 290 -6.81 -11.75 16.08
N PHE A 291 -5.57 -11.42 15.69
CA PHE A 291 -4.40 -11.75 16.50
C PHE A 291 -4.35 -10.90 17.77
N HIS A 292 -4.47 -9.57 17.63
CA HIS A 292 -4.59 -8.67 18.77
C HIS A 292 -6.00 -8.12 18.92
N HIS A 293 -6.69 -7.94 17.79
CA HIS A 293 -7.98 -7.30 17.75
C HIS A 293 -9.13 -8.32 17.69
N GLY A 294 -10.36 -7.81 17.63
CA GLY A 294 -11.58 -8.63 17.69
C GLY A 294 -12.29 -8.79 16.35
N GLY A 295 -11.61 -8.57 15.22
CA GLY A 295 -12.18 -8.64 13.87
C GLY A 295 -12.02 -7.35 13.07
N TRP A 296 -13.13 -6.80 12.55
CA TRP A 296 -13.11 -5.66 11.63
C TRP A 296 -12.55 -4.38 12.26
N LEU A 297 -11.72 -3.67 11.52
CA LEU A 297 -11.05 -2.44 11.92
C LEU A 297 -10.96 -1.51 10.71
N VAL A 298 -10.53 -0.26 10.96
CA VAL A 298 -10.26 0.70 9.89
C VAL A 298 -8.83 1.21 9.98
N PHE A 299 -8.09 1.02 8.89
CA PHE A 299 -6.70 1.44 8.79
C PHE A 299 -6.45 2.47 7.70
N GLY A 300 -5.42 3.28 7.90
CA GLY A 300 -4.79 4.09 6.85
C GLY A 300 -3.28 3.98 6.99
N GLY A 301 -2.57 4.99 6.52
CA GLY A 301 -1.13 5.06 6.44
C GLY A 301 -0.61 4.72 5.05
N THR A 302 0.63 5.10 4.74
CA THR A 302 1.25 4.80 3.43
C THR A 302 1.51 3.31 3.22
N SER A 303 1.34 2.48 4.25
CA SER A 303 1.22 1.02 4.13
C SER A 303 0.10 0.59 3.20
N VAL A 304 -1.12 1.13 3.41
CA VAL A 304 -2.27 0.88 2.53
C VAL A 304 -1.91 1.22 1.09
N ALA A 305 -1.25 2.36 0.89
CA ALA A 305 -0.87 2.81 -0.44
C ALA A 305 0.18 1.90 -1.09
N ALA A 306 1.17 1.41 -0.35
CA ALA A 306 2.19 0.50 -0.89
C ALA A 306 1.56 -0.82 -1.37
N ALA A 307 0.71 -1.43 -0.54
CA ALA A 307 0.01 -2.67 -0.89
C ALA A 307 -0.94 -2.50 -2.08
N VAL A 308 -1.72 -1.40 -2.11
CA VAL A 308 -2.63 -1.07 -3.22
C VAL A 308 -1.85 -0.87 -4.52
N VAL A 309 -0.74 -0.12 -4.50
CA VAL A 309 0.08 0.13 -5.70
C VAL A 309 0.75 -1.16 -6.19
N ALA A 310 1.32 -1.98 -5.30
CA ALA A 310 1.93 -3.26 -5.68
C ALA A 310 0.91 -4.19 -6.35
N ALA A 311 -0.31 -4.26 -5.83
CA ALA A 311 -1.37 -5.07 -6.39
C ALA A 311 -1.96 -4.48 -7.69
N ALA A 312 -2.03 -3.15 -7.83
CA ALA A 312 -2.44 -2.50 -9.08
C ALA A 312 -1.48 -2.85 -10.23
N LEU A 313 -0.16 -2.77 -9.99
CA LEU A 313 0.85 -3.19 -10.96
C LEU A 313 0.70 -4.68 -11.34
N ALA A 314 0.35 -5.53 -10.37
CA ALA A 314 0.15 -6.96 -10.60
C ALA A 314 -1.09 -7.27 -11.46
N VAL A 315 -2.20 -6.53 -11.31
CA VAL A 315 -3.37 -6.71 -12.18
C VAL A 315 -3.16 -6.13 -13.57
N GLU A 316 -2.46 -5.00 -13.70
CA GLU A 316 -2.26 -4.34 -15.01
C GLU A 316 -1.21 -5.05 -15.88
N SER A 317 -0.29 -5.80 -15.27
CA SER A 317 0.87 -6.51 -15.86
C SER A 317 0.93 -6.62 -17.39
N THR A 318 1.72 -5.73 -18.01
CA THR A 318 2.03 -5.74 -19.45
C THR A 318 3.40 -6.36 -19.73
N THR A 319 3.67 -7.60 -19.30
CA THR A 319 4.87 -8.39 -19.73
C THR A 319 6.28 -7.76 -19.56
N GLY A 320 6.41 -6.60 -18.90
CA GLY A 320 7.67 -5.87 -18.69
C GLY A 320 8.11 -5.80 -17.22
N VAL A 321 9.31 -5.26 -17.00
CA VAL A 321 9.77 -4.87 -15.67
C VAL A 321 9.13 -3.52 -15.33
N ASP A 322 8.31 -3.50 -14.29
CA ASP A 322 7.62 -2.32 -13.79
C ASP A 322 8.61 -1.50 -12.93
N SER A 323 9.32 -0.58 -13.58
CA SER A 323 10.28 0.31 -12.93
C SER A 323 9.66 1.68 -12.64
N PRO A 324 10.19 2.46 -11.68
CA PRO A 324 9.80 3.87 -11.53
C PRO A 324 9.83 4.62 -12.86
N GLY A 325 10.84 4.39 -13.70
CA GLY A 325 10.94 5.06 -15.01
C GLY A 325 9.77 4.77 -15.96
N ASN A 326 9.17 3.59 -15.89
CA ASN A 326 7.99 3.25 -16.70
C ASN A 326 6.78 4.08 -16.27
N LEU A 327 6.59 4.30 -14.96
CA LEU A 327 5.47 5.08 -14.44
C LEU A 327 5.55 6.54 -14.93
N TYR A 328 6.75 7.13 -14.91
CA TYR A 328 6.95 8.50 -15.41
C TYR A 328 6.75 8.61 -16.93
N ALA A 329 7.02 7.53 -17.68
CA ALA A 329 6.72 7.47 -19.11
C ALA A 329 5.21 7.38 -19.38
N GLN A 330 4.44 6.79 -18.46
CA GLN A 330 2.99 6.56 -18.56
C GLN A 330 2.18 7.45 -17.61
N ARG A 331 2.61 8.71 -17.41
CA ARG A 331 1.95 9.65 -16.48
C ARG A 331 0.45 9.88 -16.72
N SER A 332 -0.06 9.58 -17.92
CA SER A 332 -1.49 9.67 -18.26
C SER A 332 -2.36 8.64 -17.54
N ASP A 333 -1.74 7.57 -17.05
CA ASP A 333 -2.42 6.43 -16.45
C ASP A 333 -2.65 6.66 -14.94
N PHE A 334 -2.36 7.89 -14.47
CA PHE A 334 -2.55 8.31 -13.10
C PHE A 334 -3.54 9.46 -13.00
N ASN A 335 -4.34 9.39 -11.95
CA ASN A 335 -5.21 10.44 -11.47
C ASN A 335 -4.37 11.49 -10.74
N GLU A 336 -4.10 12.61 -11.41
CA GLU A 336 -3.36 13.72 -10.79
C GLU A 336 -4.09 14.25 -9.54
N ILE A 337 -3.32 14.43 -8.45
CA ILE A 337 -3.81 15.04 -7.22
C ILE A 337 -3.31 16.47 -7.16
N THR A 338 -4.23 17.43 -7.24
CA THR A 338 -3.88 18.84 -7.45
C THR A 338 -4.18 19.74 -6.25
N SER A 339 -4.52 19.15 -5.09
CA SER A 339 -4.83 19.90 -3.87
C SER A 339 -4.54 19.10 -2.60
N GLY A 340 -4.45 19.79 -1.47
CA GLY A 340 -3.98 19.24 -0.19
C GLY A 340 -2.51 19.53 0.07
N SER A 341 -2.05 19.24 1.29
CA SER A 341 -0.66 19.48 1.70
C SER A 341 -0.28 18.55 2.84
N ASN A 342 0.98 18.09 2.85
CA ASN A 342 1.58 17.31 3.94
C ASN A 342 2.56 18.13 4.81
N GLY A 343 2.57 19.45 4.66
CA GLY A 343 3.48 20.33 5.37
C GLY A 343 3.40 21.80 4.93
N GLY A 344 4.33 22.61 5.44
CA GLY A 344 4.38 24.07 5.22
C GLY A 344 5.45 24.56 4.24
N CYS A 345 6.14 23.65 3.52
CA CYS A 345 7.27 24.01 2.64
C CYS A 345 6.87 24.48 1.23
N GLY A 346 5.57 24.53 0.93
CA GLY A 346 5.04 25.00 -0.35
C GLY A 346 5.17 24.00 -1.50
N VAL A 347 4.94 24.47 -2.72
CA VAL A 347 5.01 23.67 -3.96
C VAL A 347 6.47 23.46 -4.41
N PRO A 348 6.80 22.33 -5.05
CA PRO A 348 5.95 21.16 -5.26
C PRO A 348 6.06 20.13 -4.12
N LEU A 349 6.92 20.36 -3.12
CA LEU A 349 7.32 19.32 -2.16
C LEU A 349 6.28 19.03 -1.08
N CYS A 350 5.59 20.04 -0.57
CA CYS A 350 4.59 19.86 0.48
C CYS A 350 3.16 19.95 -0.03
N THR A 351 2.93 20.84 -1.00
CA THR A 351 1.60 21.18 -1.48
C THR A 351 1.37 20.58 -2.85
N ALA A 352 0.28 19.84 -2.99
CA ALA A 352 -0.14 19.25 -4.25
C ALA A 352 -0.58 20.33 -5.26
N GLY A 353 -0.32 20.07 -6.53
CA GLY A 353 -0.60 20.94 -7.66
C GLY A 353 -0.50 20.16 -8.97
N PRO A 354 -0.70 20.80 -10.14
CA PRO A 354 -0.67 20.10 -11.42
C PRO A 354 0.67 19.36 -11.67
N GLY A 355 0.58 18.15 -12.22
CA GLY A 355 1.71 17.26 -12.42
C GLY A 355 2.29 16.70 -11.11
N TRP A 356 3.59 16.37 -11.14
CA TRP A 356 4.26 15.76 -10.00
C TRP A 356 4.25 16.67 -8.77
N ASN A 357 3.95 16.10 -7.60
CA ASN A 357 4.11 16.75 -6.31
C ASN A 357 4.61 15.76 -5.24
N GLY A 358 5.24 16.28 -4.19
CA GLY A 358 5.89 15.46 -3.16
C GLY A 358 4.98 14.45 -2.47
N PRO A 359 3.78 14.84 -1.97
CA PRO A 359 2.93 13.93 -1.21
C PRO A 359 2.35 12.77 -2.04
N THR A 360 2.14 12.97 -3.35
CA THR A 360 1.36 12.03 -4.19
C THR A 360 2.09 11.54 -5.45
N GLY A 361 3.28 12.06 -5.73
CA GLY A 361 4.03 11.73 -6.93
C GLY A 361 3.28 12.14 -8.19
N LEU A 362 3.13 11.19 -9.12
CA LEU A 362 2.35 11.34 -10.35
C LEU A 362 0.83 11.25 -10.11
N GLY A 363 0.38 10.83 -8.91
CA GLY A 363 -1.03 10.64 -8.57
C GLY A 363 -1.37 9.21 -8.19
N THR A 364 -2.65 8.87 -8.25
CA THR A 364 -3.18 7.53 -7.92
C THR A 364 -3.47 6.72 -9.20
N PRO A 365 -3.48 5.37 -9.16
CA PRO A 365 -3.80 4.58 -10.35
C PRO A 365 -5.15 4.99 -10.96
N ASN A 366 -5.24 4.93 -12.29
CA ASN A 366 -6.46 5.27 -13.03
C ASN A 366 -6.94 4.16 -13.97
N GLY A 367 -6.49 2.92 -13.77
CA GLY A 367 -6.71 1.83 -14.72
C GLY A 367 -6.13 2.14 -16.10
N VAL A 368 -6.14 1.13 -16.96
CA VAL A 368 -5.75 1.26 -18.37
C VAL A 368 -6.65 0.46 -19.30
#